data_AF-A0A1I4LK54-F1
#
_entry.id   AF-A0A1I4LK54-F1
#
_cell.length_a   1.000
_cell.length_b   1.000
_cell.length_c   1.000
_cell.angle_alpha   90.00
_cell.angle_beta   90.00
_cell.angle_gamma   90.00
#
_symmetry.space_group_name_H-M   'P 1'
#
loop_
_entity.id
_entity.type
_entity.pdbx_description
1 polymer ?
#
loop_
_entity_poly.entity_id
_entity_poly.type
_entity_poly.pdbx_seq_one_letter_code
_entity_poly.pdbx_strand_id
1 'polypeptide(L)'
;MSAFFKKIALIGKHKNPDILAPLLSLANYLISRDFEVVLDQLTAAHIGKIDYPVLTLEEIGAQADLAVVLGGDGTMLNIARILAPFNVPLVGVNQGRLGFLTDLTVDTMIETLGAMLDGQFVTEQRMLLSAEVLRNEICVFRALAFNDVVVHRGISSGMIEFEVGINNEYVYSLRSDGLIVATPTGSTAYALSAGGPILHPGLDLIELVPVCPHTLSNRPIVVAPDASIEIKVRYTTETKIYADSHSWFDLGEHDKIVVRRFSETVKLLHSVDHSFYRMLREKLGWSGIPQKNH
;
A
#
# COMPACT_ATOMS: atom_id res chain seq x y z
N MET A 1 -27.74 16.13 7.70
CA MET A 1 -26.76 15.71 6.68
C MET A 1 -25.41 16.21 7.14
N SER A 2 -24.50 15.30 7.49
CA SER A 2 -23.11 15.68 7.74
C SER A 2 -22.52 16.18 6.41
N ALA A 3 -21.85 17.34 6.42
CA ALA A 3 -21.51 18.10 5.21
C ALA A 3 -20.24 17.62 4.49
N PHE A 4 -19.82 16.36 4.67
CA PHE A 4 -18.48 15.91 4.29
C PHE A 4 -18.39 15.16 2.96
N PHE A 5 -19.43 14.44 2.56
CA PHE A 5 -19.42 13.61 1.35
C PHE A 5 -20.72 13.76 0.57
N LYS A 6 -20.64 13.82 -0.76
CA LYS A 6 -21.80 13.81 -1.66
C LYS A 6 -21.71 12.67 -2.67
N LYS A 7 -20.54 12.51 -3.31
CA LYS A 7 -20.29 11.46 -4.30
C LYS A 7 -19.36 10.39 -3.73
N ILE A 8 -19.84 9.15 -3.69
CA ILE A 8 -19.12 8.00 -3.14
C ILE A 8 -18.86 7.00 -4.27
N ALA A 9 -17.59 6.69 -4.49
CA ALA A 9 -17.18 5.66 -5.43
C ALA A 9 -17.12 4.28 -4.75
N LEU A 10 -17.67 3.27 -5.41
CA LEU A 10 -17.56 1.87 -4.98
C LEU A 10 -16.63 1.10 -5.91
N ILE A 11 -15.64 0.44 -5.31
CA ILE A 11 -14.59 -0.28 -6.03
C ILE A 11 -14.52 -1.71 -5.48
N GLY A 12 -14.78 -2.71 -6.31
CA GLY A 12 -14.72 -4.12 -5.95
C GLY A 12 -13.43 -4.79 -6.40
N LYS A 13 -12.99 -5.83 -5.70
CA LYS A 13 -11.90 -6.69 -6.17
C LYS A 13 -12.27 -7.32 -7.52
N HIS A 14 -11.38 -7.16 -8.48
CA HIS A 14 -11.50 -7.72 -9.81
C HIS A 14 -11.64 -9.26 -9.79
N LYS A 15 -12.52 -9.80 -10.66
CA LYS A 15 -12.76 -11.26 -10.83
C LYS A 15 -13.22 -12.01 -9.57
N ASN A 16 -13.86 -11.34 -8.62
CA ASN A 16 -14.48 -12.01 -7.47
C ASN A 16 -16.02 -11.83 -7.49
N PRO A 17 -16.78 -12.84 -7.94
CA PRO A 17 -18.24 -12.73 -8.03
C PRO A 17 -18.92 -12.55 -6.66
N ASP A 18 -18.29 -13.01 -5.58
CA ASP A 18 -18.86 -12.94 -4.22
C ASP A 18 -19.02 -11.49 -3.70
N ILE A 19 -18.40 -10.52 -4.37
CA ILE A 19 -18.45 -9.10 -4.01
C ILE A 19 -19.71 -8.41 -4.52
N LEU A 20 -20.32 -8.96 -5.58
CA LEU A 20 -21.39 -8.28 -6.29
C LEU A 20 -22.60 -8.01 -5.38
N ALA A 21 -23.04 -9.01 -4.63
CA ALA A 21 -24.18 -8.87 -3.73
C ALA A 21 -23.92 -7.85 -2.58
N PRO A 22 -22.80 -7.93 -1.84
CA PRO A 22 -22.41 -6.90 -0.88
C PRO A 22 -22.31 -5.50 -1.49
N LEU A 23 -21.68 -5.38 -2.65
CA LEU A 23 -21.48 -4.09 -3.31
C LEU A 23 -22.80 -3.43 -3.71
N LEU A 24 -23.73 -4.20 -4.28
CA LEU A 24 -25.06 -3.70 -4.66
C LEU A 24 -25.91 -3.38 -3.43
N SER A 25 -25.81 -4.17 -2.36
CA SER A 25 -26.48 -3.87 -1.09
C SER A 25 -26.00 -2.53 -0.52
N LEU A 26 -24.68 -2.31 -0.54
CA LEU A 26 -24.10 -1.04 -0.12
C LEU A 26 -24.52 0.12 -1.02
N ALA A 27 -24.50 -0.06 -2.34
CA ALA A 27 -24.93 0.96 -3.30
C ALA A 27 -26.38 1.42 -3.05
N ASN A 28 -27.30 0.47 -2.85
CA ASN A 28 -28.69 0.77 -2.51
C ASN A 28 -28.82 1.51 -1.18
N TYR A 29 -28.06 1.11 -0.16
CA TYR A 29 -28.04 1.80 1.13
C TYR A 29 -27.59 3.26 0.99
N LEU A 30 -26.50 3.51 0.25
CA LEU A 30 -25.98 4.86 0.02
C LEU A 30 -26.99 5.74 -0.75
N ILE A 31 -27.63 5.21 -1.79
CA ILE A 31 -28.69 5.93 -2.52
C ILE A 31 -29.87 6.25 -1.60
N SER A 32 -30.29 5.32 -0.73
CA SER A 32 -31.38 5.56 0.23
C SER A 32 -31.06 6.66 1.26
N ARG A 33 -29.79 7.06 1.36
CA ARG A 33 -29.29 8.16 2.19
C ARG A 33 -28.94 9.42 1.38
N ASP A 34 -29.43 9.53 0.15
CA ASP A 34 -29.23 10.66 -0.76
C ASP A 34 -27.78 10.92 -1.21
N PHE A 35 -26.92 9.89 -1.21
CA PHE A 35 -25.58 9.99 -1.79
C PHE A 35 -25.58 9.67 -3.30
N GLU A 36 -24.75 10.38 -4.06
CA GLU A 36 -24.44 10.01 -5.44
C GLU A 36 -23.47 8.82 -5.45
N VAL A 37 -23.87 7.69 -6.04
CA VAL A 37 -23.04 6.48 -6.12
C VAL A 37 -22.50 6.31 -7.52
N VAL A 38 -21.19 6.07 -7.62
CA VAL A 38 -20.52 5.72 -8.88
C VAL A 38 -19.73 4.42 -8.71
N LEU A 39 -19.58 3.65 -9.78
CA LEU A 39 -18.82 2.40 -9.77
C LEU A 39 -17.52 2.55 -10.56
N ASP A 40 -16.44 1.92 -10.08
CA ASP A 40 -15.23 1.74 -10.89
C ASP A 40 -15.51 0.90 -12.14
N GLN A 41 -14.88 1.27 -13.25
CA GLN A 41 -15.02 0.61 -14.55
C GLN A 41 -14.72 -0.90 -14.52
N LEU A 42 -13.67 -1.33 -13.81
CA LEU A 42 -13.31 -2.75 -13.76
C LEU A 42 -14.29 -3.56 -12.92
N THR A 43 -14.86 -2.95 -11.88
CA THR A 43 -15.91 -3.49 -11.04
C THR A 43 -17.21 -3.62 -11.83
N ALA A 44 -17.59 -2.54 -12.51
CA ALA A 44 -18.76 -2.45 -13.39
C ALA A 44 -18.74 -3.52 -14.49
N ALA A 45 -17.60 -3.80 -15.11
CA ALA A 45 -17.48 -4.81 -16.17
C ALA A 45 -17.92 -6.24 -15.77
N HIS A 46 -18.06 -6.53 -14.46
CA HIS A 46 -18.50 -7.82 -13.94
C HIS A 46 -19.94 -7.81 -13.41
N ILE A 47 -20.56 -6.62 -13.35
CA ILE A 47 -21.97 -6.44 -13.03
C ILE A 47 -22.71 -6.46 -14.36
N GLY A 48 -23.72 -7.32 -14.51
CA GLY A 48 -24.47 -7.47 -15.76
C GLY A 48 -25.16 -6.17 -16.21
N LYS A 49 -26.43 -5.99 -15.86
CA LYS A 49 -27.11 -4.71 -16.11
C LYS A 49 -26.75 -3.74 -14.99
N ILE A 50 -26.19 -2.59 -15.36
CA ILE A 50 -25.68 -1.58 -14.43
C ILE A 50 -26.63 -0.38 -14.47
N ASP A 51 -27.28 -0.11 -13.34
CA ASP A 51 -28.15 1.08 -13.17
C ASP A 51 -27.40 2.23 -12.45
N TYR A 52 -26.06 2.20 -12.46
CA TYR A 52 -25.17 3.15 -11.78
C TYR A 52 -24.20 3.81 -12.78
N PRO A 53 -23.85 5.09 -12.61
CA PRO A 53 -22.76 5.72 -13.36
C PRO A 53 -21.44 4.97 -13.15
N VAL A 54 -20.66 4.84 -14.21
CA VAL A 54 -19.37 4.14 -14.23
C VAL A 54 -18.27 5.14 -14.54
N LEU A 55 -17.19 5.13 -13.75
CA LEU A 55 -16.04 6.01 -13.89
C LEU A 55 -14.74 5.21 -13.90
N THR A 56 -13.70 5.73 -14.57
CA THR A 56 -12.32 5.24 -14.39
C THR A 56 -11.77 5.64 -13.03
N LEU A 57 -10.65 5.05 -12.60
CA LEU A 57 -10.02 5.44 -11.33
C LEU A 57 -9.52 6.89 -11.35
N GLU A 58 -9.07 7.40 -12.50
CA GLU A 58 -8.70 8.81 -12.66
C GLU A 58 -9.92 9.73 -12.55
N GLU A 59 -11.06 9.35 -13.13
CA GLU A 59 -12.31 10.10 -13.00
C GLU A 59 -12.86 10.07 -11.58
N ILE A 60 -12.77 8.92 -10.89
CA ILE A 60 -13.07 8.80 -9.45
C ILE A 60 -12.17 9.74 -8.66
N GLY A 61 -10.87 9.73 -8.92
CA GLY A 61 -9.90 10.64 -8.32
C GLY A 61 -10.31 12.11 -8.44
N ALA A 62 -10.77 12.52 -9.62
CA ALA A 62 -11.14 13.90 -9.88
C ALA A 62 -12.51 14.34 -9.31
N GLN A 63 -13.40 13.39 -8.98
CA GLN A 63 -14.82 13.71 -8.75
C GLN A 63 -15.41 13.17 -7.45
N ALA A 64 -14.84 12.12 -6.86
CA ALA A 64 -15.40 11.47 -5.69
C ALA A 64 -14.91 12.13 -4.39
N ASP A 65 -15.81 12.27 -3.42
CA ASP A 65 -15.47 12.77 -2.09
C ASP A 65 -14.96 11.64 -1.16
N LEU A 66 -15.26 10.39 -1.53
CA LEU A 66 -14.91 9.18 -0.79
C LEU A 66 -14.88 7.98 -1.76
N ALA A 67 -13.91 7.08 -1.58
CA ALA A 67 -13.94 5.77 -2.24
C ALA A 67 -14.01 4.63 -1.21
N VAL A 68 -14.98 3.73 -1.39
CA VAL A 68 -15.14 2.52 -0.59
C VAL A 68 -14.66 1.32 -1.39
N VAL A 69 -13.62 0.66 -0.88
CA VAL A 69 -12.96 -0.47 -1.53
C VAL A 69 -13.39 -1.77 -0.89
N LEU A 70 -14.14 -2.59 -1.63
CA LEU A 70 -14.57 -3.92 -1.23
C LEU A 70 -13.54 -4.95 -1.74
N GLY A 71 -12.70 -5.43 -0.85
CA GLY A 71 -11.59 -6.32 -1.18
C GLY A 71 -10.66 -6.58 0.01
N GLY A 72 -9.54 -7.23 -0.25
CA GLY A 72 -8.48 -7.39 0.77
C GLY A 72 -7.47 -6.24 0.72
N ASP A 73 -6.47 -6.31 1.59
CA ASP A 73 -5.39 -5.31 1.66
C ASP A 73 -4.67 -5.13 0.30
N GLY A 74 -4.49 -6.21 -0.48
CA GLY A 74 -3.90 -6.09 -1.83
C GLY A 74 -4.73 -5.24 -2.80
N THR A 75 -6.05 -5.31 -2.72
CA THR A 75 -6.95 -4.45 -3.52
C THR A 75 -6.86 -3.01 -3.01
N MET A 76 -6.91 -2.80 -1.70
CA MET A 76 -6.79 -1.48 -1.09
C MET A 76 -5.46 -0.81 -1.45
N LEU A 77 -4.33 -1.50 -1.35
CA LEU A 77 -3.00 -0.99 -1.72
C LEU A 77 -2.98 -0.49 -3.17
N ASN A 78 -3.56 -1.26 -4.09
CA ASN A 78 -3.57 -0.87 -5.50
C ASN A 78 -4.40 0.39 -5.75
N ILE A 79 -5.61 0.45 -5.19
CA ILE A 79 -6.48 1.62 -5.32
C ILE A 79 -5.86 2.85 -4.63
N ALA A 80 -5.26 2.64 -3.46
CA ALA A 80 -4.65 3.70 -2.68
C ALA A 80 -3.52 4.41 -3.45
N ARG A 81 -2.64 3.67 -4.13
CA ARG A 81 -1.60 4.29 -4.97
C ARG A 81 -2.14 5.14 -6.11
N ILE A 82 -3.23 4.69 -6.74
CA ILE A 82 -3.83 5.37 -7.90
C ILE A 82 -4.58 6.62 -7.46
N LEU A 83 -5.27 6.58 -6.32
CA LEU A 83 -6.06 7.69 -5.80
C LEU A 83 -5.26 8.67 -4.91
N ALA A 84 -4.05 8.31 -4.47
CA ALA A 84 -3.18 9.18 -3.66
C ALA A 84 -2.97 10.58 -4.27
N PRO A 85 -2.65 10.73 -5.58
CA PRO A 85 -2.42 12.05 -6.18
C PRO A 85 -3.66 12.95 -6.17
N PHE A 86 -4.84 12.38 -5.97
CA PHE A 86 -6.11 13.10 -5.93
C PHE A 86 -6.60 13.39 -4.51
N ASN A 87 -5.91 12.86 -3.48
CA ASN A 87 -6.26 13.03 -2.06
C ASN A 87 -7.70 12.58 -1.73
N VAL A 88 -8.24 11.59 -2.46
CA VAL A 88 -9.55 11.00 -2.17
C VAL A 88 -9.43 10.11 -0.93
N PRO A 89 -10.22 10.35 0.14
CA PRO A 89 -10.27 9.49 1.31
C PRO A 89 -10.75 8.07 0.96
N LEU A 90 -10.21 7.05 1.63
CA LEU A 90 -10.53 5.65 1.38
C LEU A 90 -11.08 4.95 2.61
N VAL A 91 -12.06 4.06 2.40
CA VAL A 91 -12.54 3.10 3.40
C VAL A 91 -12.42 1.69 2.85
N GLY A 92 -11.88 0.76 3.64
CA GLY A 92 -11.67 -0.63 3.24
C GLY A 92 -12.67 -1.59 3.87
N VAL A 93 -13.33 -2.39 3.04
CA VAL A 93 -14.25 -3.45 3.44
C VAL A 93 -13.70 -4.81 3.02
N ASN A 94 -13.40 -5.67 3.99
CA ASN A 94 -12.91 -7.02 3.79
C ASN A 94 -14.06 -8.05 3.70
N GLN A 95 -13.90 -9.08 2.86
CA GLN A 95 -14.85 -10.20 2.73
C GLN A 95 -14.64 -11.33 3.74
N GLY A 96 -13.70 -11.19 4.66
CA GLY A 96 -13.48 -12.18 5.69
C GLY A 96 -12.92 -11.53 6.94
N ARG A 97 -11.64 -11.80 7.20
CA ARG A 97 -10.96 -11.28 8.39
C ARG A 97 -10.42 -9.88 8.12
N LEU A 98 -10.40 -9.06 9.17
CA LEU A 98 -9.82 -7.73 9.15
C LEU A 98 -8.38 -7.76 8.59
N GLY A 99 -8.05 -6.73 7.82
CA GLY A 99 -6.71 -6.47 7.29
C GLY A 99 -6.07 -5.26 7.96
N PHE A 100 -4.81 -4.97 7.65
CA PHE A 100 -4.16 -3.76 8.18
C PHE A 100 -4.72 -2.46 7.57
N LEU A 101 -5.40 -2.57 6.42
CA LEU A 101 -5.98 -1.44 5.68
C LEU A 101 -7.50 -1.57 5.49
N THR A 102 -8.08 -2.68 5.91
CA THR A 102 -9.48 -3.04 5.66
C THR A 102 -10.15 -3.39 6.98
N ASP A 103 -10.85 -2.40 7.54
CA ASP A 103 -11.33 -2.42 8.93
C ASP A 103 -12.80 -2.78 9.08
N LEU A 104 -13.54 -2.77 7.97
CA LEU A 104 -14.94 -3.16 7.95
C LEU A 104 -15.03 -4.57 7.39
N THR A 105 -15.95 -5.38 7.91
CA THR A 105 -16.33 -6.64 7.29
C THR A 105 -17.60 -6.45 6.47
N VAL A 106 -17.83 -7.31 5.47
CA VAL A 106 -19.10 -7.31 4.71
C VAL A 106 -20.32 -7.35 5.63
N ASP A 107 -20.26 -8.11 6.72
CA ASP A 107 -21.38 -8.25 7.68
C ASP A 107 -21.66 -6.96 8.45
N THR A 108 -20.63 -6.16 8.74
CA THR A 108 -20.73 -4.95 9.57
C THR A 108 -20.69 -3.66 8.76
N MET A 109 -20.50 -3.76 7.43
CA MET A 109 -20.14 -2.60 6.61
C MET A 109 -21.24 -1.53 6.58
N ILE A 110 -22.52 -1.91 6.50
CA ILE A 110 -23.62 -0.95 6.36
C ILE A 110 -23.77 -0.11 7.63
N GLU A 111 -23.75 -0.76 8.79
CA GLU A 111 -23.85 -0.10 10.08
C GLU A 111 -22.62 0.78 10.34
N THR A 112 -21.42 0.21 10.20
CA THR A 112 -20.17 0.90 10.51
C THR A 112 -19.91 2.06 9.56
N LEU A 113 -20.05 1.84 8.24
CA LEU A 113 -19.91 2.92 7.26
C LEU A 113 -20.99 3.98 7.45
N GLY A 114 -22.22 3.58 7.81
CA GLY A 114 -23.30 4.51 8.14
C GLY A 114 -22.89 5.50 9.23
N ALA A 115 -22.35 5.00 10.35
CA ALA A 115 -21.84 5.84 11.44
C ALA A 115 -20.67 6.73 11.00
N MET A 116 -19.76 6.20 10.18
CA MET A 116 -18.65 6.98 9.61
C MET A 116 -19.16 8.12 8.71
N LEU A 117 -20.15 7.87 7.87
CA LEU A 117 -20.78 8.91 7.03
C LEU A 117 -21.49 9.99 7.87
N ASP A 118 -21.91 9.65 9.10
CA ASP A 118 -22.44 10.58 10.08
C ASP A 118 -21.37 11.32 10.90
N GLY A 119 -20.09 11.14 10.58
CA GLY A 119 -18.96 11.84 11.19
C GLY A 119 -18.24 11.05 12.29
N GLN A 120 -18.61 9.79 12.53
CA GLN A 120 -17.98 8.93 13.53
C GLN A 120 -16.83 8.14 12.92
N PHE A 121 -15.76 8.84 12.56
CA PHE A 121 -14.54 8.22 12.02
C PHE A 121 -13.29 8.91 12.56
N VAL A 122 -12.17 8.20 12.46
CA VAL A 122 -10.84 8.78 12.61
C VAL A 122 -10.13 8.76 11.27
N THR A 123 -9.28 9.75 11.03
CA THR A 123 -8.49 9.86 9.81
C THR A 123 -7.05 9.47 10.09
N GLU A 124 -6.49 8.65 9.23
CA GLU A 124 -5.07 8.32 9.24
C GLU A 124 -4.43 8.68 7.90
N GLN A 125 -3.23 9.26 7.95
CA GLN A 125 -2.44 9.54 6.76
C GLN A 125 -1.31 8.53 6.65
N ARG A 126 -1.12 7.98 5.45
CA ARG A 126 -0.06 7.01 5.16
C ARG A 126 0.83 7.57 4.06
N MET A 127 2.14 7.66 4.35
CA MET A 127 3.11 8.06 3.34
C MET A 127 3.24 6.99 2.24
N LEU A 128 3.65 7.43 1.05
CA LEU A 128 4.10 6.56 -0.04
C LEU A 128 5.56 6.86 -0.36
N LEU A 129 6.22 5.89 -0.97
CA LEU A 129 7.49 6.09 -1.65
C LEU A 129 7.25 6.36 -3.14
N SER A 130 8.09 7.20 -3.72
CA SER A 130 8.29 7.32 -5.16
C SER A 130 9.65 6.73 -5.50
N ALA A 131 9.67 5.84 -6.48
CA ALA A 131 10.88 5.23 -7.01
C ALA A 131 11.09 5.66 -8.46
N GLU A 132 12.32 6.01 -8.79
CA GLU A 132 12.76 6.34 -10.13
C GLU A 132 14.00 5.52 -10.50
N VAL A 133 14.08 5.03 -11.74
CA VAL A 133 15.30 4.44 -12.29
C VAL A 133 15.85 5.39 -13.33
N LEU A 134 17.10 5.81 -13.13
CA LEU A 134 17.87 6.62 -14.06
C LEU A 134 18.90 5.74 -14.76
N ARG A 135 18.83 5.72 -16.09
CA ARG A 135 19.83 5.10 -16.97
C ARG A 135 20.48 6.20 -17.79
N ASN A 136 21.79 6.37 -17.64
CA ASN A 136 22.52 7.50 -18.26
C ASN A 136 21.87 8.86 -17.93
N GLU A 137 21.47 9.07 -16.66
CA GLU A 137 20.79 10.28 -16.17
C GLU A 137 19.39 10.55 -16.78
N ILE A 138 18.84 9.62 -17.56
CA ILE A 138 17.47 9.70 -18.08
C ILE A 138 16.57 8.81 -17.23
N CYS A 139 15.45 9.34 -16.74
CA CYS A 139 14.44 8.56 -16.04
C CYS A 139 13.73 7.62 -17.01
N VAL A 140 13.94 6.31 -16.83
CA VAL A 140 13.39 5.23 -17.67
C VAL A 140 12.27 4.46 -17.01
N PHE A 141 12.08 4.62 -15.71
CA PHE A 141 11.00 4.01 -14.94
C PHE A 141 10.64 4.90 -13.75
N ARG A 142 9.34 5.01 -13.46
CA ARG A 142 8.81 5.66 -12.26
C ARG A 142 7.65 4.84 -11.72
N ALA A 143 7.60 4.67 -10.41
CA ALA A 143 6.50 4.02 -9.72
C ALA A 143 6.27 4.64 -8.33
N LEU A 144 5.06 4.45 -7.82
CA LEU A 144 4.72 4.69 -6.41
C LEU A 144 4.65 3.35 -5.68
N ALA A 145 5.04 3.34 -4.41
CA ALA A 145 4.92 2.20 -3.53
C ALA A 145 4.28 2.64 -2.20
N PHE A 146 3.28 1.89 -1.76
CA PHE A 146 2.61 2.10 -0.48
C PHE A 146 3.31 1.32 0.62
N ASN A 147 3.78 0.10 0.33
CA ASN A 147 4.56 -0.72 1.24
C ASN A 147 6.05 -0.51 1.00
N ASP A 148 6.54 -0.93 -0.17
CA ASP A 148 7.98 -1.08 -0.37
C ASP A 148 8.42 -1.00 -1.84
N VAL A 149 9.69 -0.58 -1.97
CA VAL A 149 10.47 -0.63 -3.19
C VAL A 149 11.56 -1.67 -2.97
N VAL A 150 11.57 -2.72 -3.78
CA VAL A 150 12.44 -3.88 -3.60
C VAL A 150 13.36 -3.98 -4.80
N VAL A 151 14.66 -3.96 -4.56
CA VAL A 151 15.67 -4.39 -5.52
C VAL A 151 15.99 -5.85 -5.21
N HIS A 152 15.77 -6.77 -6.15
CA HIS A 152 15.98 -8.20 -5.89
C HIS A 152 16.62 -8.87 -7.11
N ARG A 153 17.54 -9.82 -6.86
CA ARG A 153 18.07 -10.70 -7.90
C ARG A 153 16.93 -11.59 -8.42
N GLY A 154 16.69 -11.67 -9.72
CA GLY A 154 15.59 -12.47 -10.27
C GLY A 154 15.76 -13.98 -10.03
N ILE A 155 15.68 -14.78 -11.10
CA ILE A 155 15.83 -16.25 -10.98
C ILE A 155 17.32 -16.64 -10.91
N SER A 156 18.22 -15.71 -11.24
CA SER A 156 19.67 -15.91 -11.21
C SER A 156 20.21 -16.27 -9.82
N SER A 157 21.15 -17.22 -9.80
CA SER A 157 21.88 -17.65 -8.60
C SER A 157 23.02 -16.70 -8.20
N GLY A 158 23.37 -15.74 -9.07
CA GLY A 158 24.40 -14.74 -8.78
C GLY A 158 23.89 -13.67 -7.83
N MET A 159 24.70 -13.34 -6.82
CA MET A 159 24.47 -12.17 -5.98
C MET A 159 24.53 -10.88 -6.80
N ILE A 160 23.80 -9.87 -6.35
CA ILE A 160 23.85 -8.53 -6.91
C ILE A 160 24.71 -7.64 -6.03
N GLU A 161 25.42 -6.69 -6.64
CA GLU A 161 26.23 -5.71 -5.94
C GLU A 161 25.71 -4.31 -6.22
N PHE A 162 25.49 -3.54 -5.16
CA PHE A 162 25.06 -2.15 -5.27
C PHE A 162 25.70 -1.27 -4.20
N GLU A 163 25.83 0.01 -4.49
CA GLU A 163 26.21 1.04 -3.53
C GLU A 163 24.96 1.79 -3.06
N VAL A 164 24.86 2.04 -1.77
CA VAL A 164 23.76 2.78 -1.16
C VAL A 164 24.27 4.11 -0.66
N GLY A 165 23.58 5.18 -1.05
CA GLY A 165 23.77 6.53 -0.54
C GLY A 165 22.48 7.08 0.05
N ILE A 166 22.61 8.00 1.00
CA ILE A 166 21.50 8.72 1.63
C ILE A 166 21.85 10.20 1.62
N ASN A 167 20.98 11.04 1.04
CA ASN A 167 21.21 12.48 0.92
C ASN A 167 22.59 12.82 0.31
N ASN A 168 22.95 12.09 -0.76
CA ASN A 168 24.21 12.20 -1.49
C ASN A 168 25.46 11.80 -0.68
N GLU A 169 25.30 11.23 0.52
CA GLU A 169 26.38 10.65 1.32
C GLU A 169 26.45 9.14 1.08
N TYR A 170 27.66 8.62 0.81
CA TYR A 170 27.88 7.17 0.69
C TYR A 170 27.74 6.50 2.06
N VAL A 171 26.93 5.44 2.13
CA VAL A 171 26.72 4.69 3.38
C VAL A 171 27.46 3.35 3.35
N TYR A 172 27.15 2.49 2.38
CA TYR A 172 27.82 1.19 2.24
C TYR A 172 27.66 0.59 0.83
N SER A 173 28.50 -0.39 0.53
CA SER A 173 28.32 -1.31 -0.60
C SER A 173 27.75 -2.62 -0.08
N LEU A 174 26.79 -3.19 -0.81
CA LEU A 174 26.06 -4.38 -0.40
C LEU A 174 26.11 -5.46 -1.48
N ARG A 175 26.57 -6.64 -1.07
CA ARG A 175 26.38 -7.91 -1.80
C ARG A 175 25.32 -8.74 -1.09
N SER A 176 24.21 -8.98 -1.78
CA SER A 176 23.02 -9.58 -1.17
C SER A 176 22.07 -10.14 -2.23
N ASP A 177 20.97 -10.75 -1.78
CA ASP A 177 19.86 -11.10 -2.66
C ASP A 177 19.06 -9.85 -3.07
N GLY A 178 19.09 -8.79 -2.24
CA GLY A 178 18.32 -7.59 -2.46
C GLY A 178 18.42 -6.53 -1.37
N LEU A 179 17.75 -5.40 -1.62
CA LEU A 179 17.50 -4.34 -0.65
C LEU A 179 16.03 -3.93 -0.75
N ILE A 180 15.38 -3.83 0.40
CA ILE A 180 14.02 -3.32 0.55
C ILE A 180 14.12 -1.90 1.09
N VAL A 181 13.44 -0.96 0.46
CA VAL A 181 13.18 0.38 1.00
C VAL A 181 11.68 0.44 1.29
N ALA A 182 11.28 0.54 2.56
CA ALA A 182 9.90 0.39 2.99
C ALA A 182 9.36 1.63 3.71
N THR A 183 8.05 1.82 3.61
CA THR A 183 7.27 2.71 4.47
C THR A 183 6.97 2.02 5.81
N PRO A 184 6.47 2.77 6.82
CA PRO A 184 5.97 2.16 8.05
C PRO A 184 4.81 1.18 7.82
N THR A 185 3.96 1.39 6.81
CA THR A 185 2.95 0.39 6.43
C THR A 185 3.63 -0.89 5.93
N GLY A 186 4.62 -0.75 5.05
CA GLY A 186 5.38 -1.87 4.50
C GLY A 186 6.23 -2.65 5.50
N SER A 187 6.51 -2.08 6.68
CA SER A 187 7.26 -2.73 7.77
C SER A 187 6.66 -4.06 8.23
N THR A 188 5.36 -4.27 8.01
CA THR A 188 4.64 -5.51 8.35
C THR A 188 4.52 -6.49 7.17
N ALA A 189 5.05 -6.12 6.01
CA ALA A 189 4.99 -6.90 4.77
C ALA A 189 6.34 -7.62 4.51
N TYR A 190 6.98 -7.35 3.37
CA TYR A 190 8.20 -8.06 3.00
C TYR A 190 9.39 -7.69 3.90
N ALA A 191 9.46 -6.43 4.34
CA ALA A 191 10.45 -5.95 5.30
C ALA A 191 10.48 -6.79 6.59
N LEU A 192 9.31 -7.13 7.15
CA LEU A 192 9.20 -7.99 8.33
C LEU A 192 9.86 -9.35 8.11
N SER A 193 9.62 -9.94 6.94
CA SER A 193 10.14 -11.26 6.57
C SER A 193 11.65 -11.25 6.36
N ALA A 194 12.20 -10.10 5.95
CA ALA A 194 13.63 -9.87 5.80
C ALA A 194 14.34 -9.44 7.11
N GLY A 195 13.60 -9.35 8.23
CA GLY A 195 14.15 -9.03 9.56
C GLY A 195 14.14 -7.54 9.91
N GLY A 196 13.35 -6.73 9.20
CA GLY A 196 13.07 -5.34 9.56
C GLY A 196 12.20 -5.20 10.82
N PRO A 197 12.35 -4.14 11.63
CA PRO A 197 11.43 -3.82 12.72
C PRO A 197 9.99 -3.56 12.26
N ILE A 198 9.02 -3.88 13.13
CA ILE A 198 7.64 -3.40 12.96
C ILE A 198 7.59 -1.92 13.33
N LEU A 199 7.07 -1.10 12.43
CA LEU A 199 6.92 0.34 12.59
C LEU A 199 5.44 0.70 12.74
N HIS A 200 5.14 1.70 13.58
CA HIS A 200 3.77 2.19 13.71
C HIS A 200 3.40 2.96 12.43
N PRO A 201 2.23 2.69 11.81
CA PRO A 201 1.90 3.22 10.49
C PRO A 201 1.70 4.74 10.44
N GLY A 202 1.37 5.36 11.57
CA GLY A 202 1.29 6.83 11.71
C GLY A 202 2.63 7.56 11.87
N LEU A 203 3.76 6.87 11.73
CA LEU A 203 5.09 7.50 11.67
C LEU A 203 5.41 7.92 10.24
N ASP A 204 6.24 8.96 10.10
CA ASP A 204 6.83 9.37 8.83
C ASP A 204 8.34 9.09 8.88
N LEU A 205 8.77 7.99 8.27
CA LEU A 205 10.17 7.56 8.20
C LEU A 205 10.37 6.53 7.07
N ILE A 206 11.61 6.33 6.63
CA ILE A 206 11.96 5.34 5.59
C ILE A 206 12.85 4.27 6.22
N GLU A 207 12.51 3.01 5.98
CA GLU A 207 13.27 1.84 6.44
C GLU A 207 14.05 1.22 5.28
N LEU A 208 15.31 0.84 5.50
CA LEU A 208 16.13 0.09 4.55
C LEU A 208 16.47 -1.28 5.16
N VAL A 209 16.06 -2.37 4.52
CA VAL A 209 16.24 -3.75 4.99
C VAL A 209 16.98 -4.58 3.94
N PRO A 210 18.21 -5.02 4.20
CA PRO A 210 18.94 -5.89 3.28
C PRO A 210 18.35 -7.31 3.28
N VAL A 211 18.26 -7.94 2.10
CA VAL A 211 17.75 -9.31 1.94
C VAL A 211 18.94 -10.27 1.82
N CYS A 212 19.12 -11.15 2.80
CA CYS A 212 20.22 -12.12 2.85
C CYS A 212 21.61 -11.50 2.55
N PRO A 213 22.05 -10.46 3.31
CA PRO A 213 23.35 -9.84 3.10
C PRO A 213 24.49 -10.81 3.42
N HIS A 214 25.52 -10.86 2.57
CA HIS A 214 26.71 -11.69 2.82
C HIS A 214 27.63 -11.13 3.92
N THR A 215 27.46 -9.86 4.31
CA THR A 215 28.20 -9.24 5.40
C THR A 215 27.41 -9.33 6.70
N LEU A 216 27.99 -9.95 7.73
CA LEU A 216 27.35 -10.19 9.03
C LEU A 216 27.01 -8.92 9.83
N SER A 217 27.65 -7.78 9.52
CA SER A 217 27.41 -6.51 10.21
C SER A 217 26.24 -5.70 9.65
N ASN A 218 25.65 -6.11 8.52
CA ASN A 218 24.53 -5.37 7.94
C ASN A 218 23.29 -5.50 8.82
N ARG A 219 22.63 -4.37 9.06
CA ARG A 219 21.42 -4.24 9.87
C ARG A 219 20.40 -3.37 9.14
N PRO A 220 19.10 -3.57 9.39
CA PRO A 220 18.10 -2.60 9.00
C PRO A 220 18.45 -1.22 9.56
N ILE A 221 18.23 -0.18 8.76
CA ILE A 221 18.38 1.21 9.19
C ILE A 221 17.09 1.98 8.94
N VAL A 222 16.78 2.93 9.82
CA VAL A 222 15.64 3.82 9.70
C VAL A 222 16.16 5.24 9.57
N VAL A 223 15.62 5.99 8.62
CA VAL A 223 16.02 7.37 8.33
C VAL A 223 14.82 8.30 8.23
N ALA A 224 15.12 9.61 8.23
CA ALA A 224 14.13 10.66 8.16
C ALA A 224 13.25 10.56 6.88
N PRO A 225 12.00 11.04 6.92
CA PRO A 225 11.05 10.88 5.82
C PRO A 225 11.42 11.67 4.56
N ASP A 226 12.21 12.72 4.68
CA ASP A 226 12.71 13.55 3.59
C ASP A 226 14.01 13.01 2.98
N ALA A 227 14.53 11.89 3.49
CA ALA A 227 15.73 11.27 2.97
C ALA A 227 15.57 10.85 1.49
N SER A 228 16.61 11.12 0.71
CA SER A 228 16.77 10.62 -0.65
C SER A 228 17.69 9.41 -0.64
N ILE A 229 17.13 8.23 -0.89
CA ILE A 229 17.88 6.98 -0.97
C ILE A 229 18.34 6.78 -2.40
N GLU A 230 19.64 6.64 -2.61
CA GLU A 230 20.25 6.36 -3.89
C GLU A 230 20.84 4.96 -3.89
N ILE A 231 20.46 4.12 -4.84
CA ILE A 231 20.99 2.75 -5.00
C ILE A 231 21.61 2.65 -6.39
N LYS A 232 22.92 2.52 -6.46
CA LYS A 232 23.66 2.40 -7.71
C LYS A 232 24.04 0.95 -7.97
N VAL A 233 23.55 0.39 -9.07
CA VAL A 233 23.83 -1.00 -9.45
C VAL A 233 25.28 -1.10 -9.95
N ARG A 234 26.09 -1.94 -9.29
CA ARG A 234 27.50 -2.18 -9.66
C ARG A 234 27.68 -3.46 -10.44
N TYR A 235 26.96 -4.51 -10.08
CA TYR A 235 26.97 -5.79 -10.77
C TYR A 235 25.59 -6.42 -10.71
N THR A 236 25.08 -6.87 -11.86
CA THR A 236 23.77 -7.48 -12.01
C THR A 236 23.77 -8.48 -13.18
N THR A 237 22.94 -9.52 -13.07
CA THR A 237 22.62 -10.43 -14.18
C THR A 237 21.16 -10.28 -14.59
N GLU A 238 20.23 -10.50 -13.66
CA GLU A 238 18.78 -10.44 -13.86
C GLU A 238 18.08 -9.69 -12.70
N THR A 239 18.61 -8.53 -12.30
CA THR A 239 18.04 -7.77 -11.18
C THR A 239 16.81 -7.01 -11.62
N LYS A 240 15.79 -6.98 -10.76
CA LYS A 240 14.58 -6.19 -10.95
C LYS A 240 14.36 -5.26 -9.78
N ILE A 241 13.80 -4.10 -10.08
CA ILE A 241 13.11 -3.26 -9.09
C ILE A 241 11.63 -3.61 -9.10
N TYR A 242 11.02 -3.71 -7.93
CA TYR A 242 9.59 -3.89 -7.73
C TYR A 242 9.06 -2.77 -6.84
N ALA A 243 7.89 -2.23 -7.18
CA ALA A 243 7.11 -1.37 -6.31
C ALA A 243 5.84 -2.12 -5.90
N ASP A 244 5.69 -2.40 -4.61
CA ASP A 244 4.62 -3.21 -4.02
C ASP A 244 4.37 -4.56 -4.71
N SER A 245 5.37 -5.14 -5.39
CA SER A 245 5.21 -6.33 -6.26
C SER A 245 4.21 -6.18 -7.42
N HIS A 246 3.72 -4.97 -7.74
CA HIS A 246 2.75 -4.73 -8.83
C HIS A 246 3.40 -4.14 -10.08
N SER A 247 4.34 -3.21 -9.90
CA SER A 247 5.09 -2.58 -10.98
C SER A 247 6.55 -3.00 -10.88
N TRP A 248 7.18 -3.29 -12.01
CA TRP A 248 8.58 -3.74 -12.03
C TRP A 248 9.33 -3.27 -13.27
N PHE A 249 10.65 -3.26 -13.17
CA PHE A 249 11.55 -2.89 -14.26
C PHE A 249 12.88 -3.66 -14.16
N ASP A 250 13.44 -4.02 -15.31
CA ASP A 250 14.74 -4.70 -15.41
C ASP A 250 15.90 -3.71 -15.25
N LEU A 251 16.75 -3.97 -14.27
CA LEU A 251 17.91 -3.14 -13.95
C LEU A 251 19.16 -3.63 -14.67
N GLY A 252 19.86 -2.68 -15.30
CA GLY A 252 21.18 -2.88 -15.89
C GLY A 252 22.29 -2.41 -14.96
N GLU A 253 23.53 -2.77 -15.30
CA GLU A 253 24.70 -2.20 -14.64
C GLU A 253 24.71 -0.68 -14.79
N HIS A 254 25.14 0.02 -13.73
CA HIS A 254 25.20 1.48 -13.64
C HIS A 254 23.87 2.21 -13.60
N ASP A 255 22.73 1.52 -13.65
CA ASP A 255 21.44 2.13 -13.33
C ASP A 255 21.47 2.69 -11.90
N LYS A 256 20.88 3.87 -11.73
CA LYS A 256 20.73 4.56 -10.45
C LYS A 256 19.26 4.56 -10.08
N ILE A 257 18.92 3.95 -8.96
CA ILE A 257 17.58 3.99 -8.39
C ILE A 257 17.56 5.11 -7.36
N VAL A 258 16.51 5.92 -7.40
CA VAL A 258 16.28 6.97 -6.41
C VAL A 258 14.92 6.73 -5.77
N VAL A 259 14.92 6.58 -4.44
CA VAL A 259 13.70 6.38 -3.65
C VAL A 259 13.54 7.54 -2.67
N ARG A 260 12.37 8.17 -2.68
CA ARG A 260 12.02 9.31 -1.81
C ARG A 260 10.60 9.15 -1.30
N ARG A 261 10.24 9.88 -0.26
CA ARG A 261 8.83 10.11 0.09
C ARG A 261 8.11 10.81 -1.08
N PHE A 262 6.92 10.33 -1.41
CA PHE A 262 6.01 11.02 -2.33
C PHE A 262 5.36 12.24 -1.65
N SER A 263 5.08 13.31 -2.41
CA SER A 263 4.58 14.57 -1.84
C SER A 263 3.20 14.43 -1.20
N GLU A 264 2.35 13.58 -1.78
CA GLU A 264 1.01 13.30 -1.25
C GLU A 264 1.00 12.05 -0.37
N THR A 265 0.00 12.01 0.51
CA THR A 265 -0.28 10.86 1.38
C THR A 265 -1.60 10.21 1.00
N VAL A 266 -1.77 8.93 1.34
CA VAL A 266 -3.10 8.32 1.32
C VAL A 266 -3.83 8.67 2.59
N LYS A 267 -5.09 9.09 2.43
CA LYS A 267 -6.00 9.35 3.54
C LYS A 267 -6.93 8.15 3.72
N LEU A 268 -6.78 7.45 4.84
CA LEU A 268 -7.66 6.36 5.24
C LEU A 268 -8.66 6.86 6.28
N LEU A 269 -9.93 6.47 6.14
CA LEU A 269 -10.95 6.68 7.16
C LEU A 269 -11.23 5.36 7.84
N HIS A 270 -11.19 5.39 9.17
CA HIS A 270 -11.37 4.24 10.03
C HIS A 270 -12.54 4.49 10.98
N SER A 271 -13.19 3.42 11.46
CA SER A 271 -14.15 3.56 12.56
C SER A 271 -13.46 4.05 13.83
N VAL A 272 -14.21 4.66 14.74
CA VAL A 272 -13.66 5.17 16.01
C VAL A 272 -13.02 4.09 16.90
N ASP A 273 -13.41 2.82 16.69
CA ASP A 273 -12.88 1.66 17.42
C ASP A 273 -11.64 1.02 16.74
N HIS A 274 -11.11 1.64 15.69
CA HIS A 274 -9.92 1.18 14.99
C HIS A 274 -8.73 1.06 15.95
N SER A 275 -7.99 -0.04 15.82
CA SER A 275 -6.80 -0.28 16.63
C SER A 275 -5.75 -1.06 15.86
N PHE A 276 -4.69 -0.37 15.45
CA PHE A 276 -3.50 -0.99 14.85
C PHE A 276 -2.95 -2.15 15.71
N TYR A 277 -2.86 -1.96 17.03
CA TYR A 277 -2.35 -3.01 17.92
C TYR A 277 -3.28 -4.23 18.02
N ARG A 278 -4.60 -4.06 17.89
CA ARG A 278 -5.53 -5.19 17.79
C ARG A 278 -5.22 -6.00 16.54
N MET A 279 -5.08 -5.32 15.40
CA MET A 279 -4.72 -5.94 14.13
C MET A 279 -3.38 -6.68 14.19
N LEU A 280 -2.37 -6.06 14.79
CA LEU A 280 -1.05 -6.65 14.94
C LEU A 280 -1.09 -7.94 15.77
N ARG A 281 -1.83 -7.94 16.89
CA ARG A 281 -2.00 -9.14 17.73
C ARG A 281 -2.70 -10.27 16.99
N GLU A 282 -3.74 -9.98 16.24
CA GLU A 282 -4.49 -10.99 15.47
C GLU A 282 -3.65 -11.59 14.35
N LYS A 283 -2.91 -10.75 13.60
CA LYS A 283 -2.09 -11.19 12.46
C LYS A 283 -0.84 -11.96 12.88
N LEU A 284 -0.20 -11.58 13.97
CA LEU A 284 1.04 -12.21 14.46
C LEU A 284 0.81 -13.27 15.55
N GLY A 285 -0.45 -13.50 15.96
CA GLY A 285 -0.78 -14.49 16.98
C GLY A 285 -0.26 -14.16 18.39
N TRP A 286 0.00 -12.89 18.69
CA TRP A 286 0.61 -12.45 19.96
C TRP A 286 -0.32 -12.52 21.18
N SER A 287 -1.61 -12.84 20.99
CA SER A 287 -2.56 -13.03 22.09
C SER A 287 -2.39 -14.38 22.81
N GLY A 288 -1.67 -15.33 22.22
CA GLY A 288 -1.40 -16.62 22.86
C GLY A 288 -0.30 -16.49 23.92
N ILE A 289 -0.62 -16.83 25.17
CA ILE A 289 0.42 -17.10 26.17
C ILE A 289 1.13 -18.40 25.72
N PRO A 290 2.46 -18.44 25.63
CA PRO A 290 3.17 -19.68 25.32
C PRO A 290 2.77 -20.76 26.33
N GLN A 291 2.18 -21.87 25.87
CA GLN A 291 1.98 -23.02 26.75
C GLN A 291 3.35 -23.49 27.23
N LYS A 292 3.53 -23.61 28.55
CA LYS A 292 4.70 -24.27 29.10
C LYS A 292 4.67 -25.73 28.61
N ASN A 293 5.53 -26.05 27.66
CA ASN A 293 5.85 -27.44 27.37
C ASN A 293 6.46 -28.03 28.64
N HIS A 294 5.69 -28.86 29.34
CA HIS A 294 6.17 -29.72 30.42
C HIS A 294 6.77 -31.00 29.82
#